data_AF-A0A1F3IXV1-F1
#
_entry.id   AF-A0A1F3IXV1-F1
#
_cell.length_a   1.000
_cell.length_b   1.000
_cell.length_c   1.000
_cell.angle_alpha   90.00
_cell.angle_beta   90.00
_cell.angle_gamma   90.00
#
_symmetry.space_group_name_H-M   'P 1'
#
loop_
_entity.id
_entity.type
_entity.pdbx_description
1 polymer ?
#
loop_
_entity_poly.entity_id
_entity_poly.type
_entity_poly.pdbx_seq_one_letter_code
_entity_poly.pdbx_strand_id
1 'polypeptide(L)'
;MRTLLLAFFLVPLLSYSQNASTNSLSANYEKLTTEWQQMHDQNGILIYVKKSDCNRPQDGIFQEMILLKIINTTQYDLTISWDLLLWYNAELWTRLPVRPENNHQIVLMGGELLEGSCDNKSGYYSALMFFSRFLNYDDKPEMTKFELININISRYEK
;
A
#
# COMPACT_ATOMS: atom_id res chain seq x y z
N MET A 1 -60.30 -6.94 41.01
CA MET A 1 -59.77 -7.77 39.90
C MET A 1 -58.88 -6.86 39.04
N ARG A 2 -57.60 -6.76 39.37
CA ARG A 2 -56.64 -5.83 38.72
C ARG A 2 -55.81 -6.63 37.72
N THR A 3 -55.99 -6.34 36.44
CA THR A 3 -55.32 -6.98 35.31
C THR A 3 -53.85 -6.56 35.29
N LEU A 4 -52.93 -7.53 35.42
CA LEU A 4 -51.49 -7.33 35.25
C LEU A 4 -51.17 -7.41 33.74
N LEU A 5 -50.67 -6.33 33.16
CA LEU A 5 -50.14 -6.29 31.79
C LEU A 5 -48.64 -6.63 31.83
N LEU A 6 -48.26 -7.81 31.32
CA LEU A 6 -46.88 -8.19 31.09
C LEU A 6 -46.37 -7.50 29.81
N ALA A 7 -45.41 -6.59 29.96
CA ALA A 7 -44.68 -5.99 28.85
C ALA A 7 -43.55 -6.94 28.40
N PHE A 8 -43.68 -7.47 27.19
CA PHE A 8 -42.68 -8.30 26.53
C PHE A 8 -41.60 -7.38 25.92
N PHE A 9 -40.44 -7.26 26.57
CA PHE A 9 -39.29 -6.54 26.03
C PHE A 9 -38.60 -7.40 24.96
N LEU A 10 -38.87 -7.09 23.69
CA LEU A 10 -38.10 -7.58 22.54
C LEU A 10 -36.73 -6.90 22.55
N VAL A 11 -35.68 -7.65 22.89
CA VAL A 11 -34.30 -7.20 22.74
C VAL A 11 -33.87 -7.46 21.29
N PRO A 12 -33.60 -6.43 20.47
CA PRO A 12 -33.07 -6.65 19.13
C PRO A 12 -31.65 -7.20 19.23
N LEU A 13 -31.41 -8.37 18.63
CA LEU A 13 -30.09 -8.92 18.41
C LEU A 13 -29.33 -7.97 17.46
N LEU A 14 -28.46 -7.12 18.03
CA LEU A 14 -27.51 -6.34 17.27
C LEU A 14 -26.48 -7.30 16.66
N SER A 15 -26.65 -7.63 15.39
CA SER A 15 -25.65 -8.35 14.60
C SER A 15 -24.44 -7.45 14.41
N TYR A 16 -23.40 -7.63 15.23
CA TYR A 16 -22.09 -7.06 14.96
C TYR A 16 -21.51 -7.73 13.72
N SER A 17 -21.54 -7.03 12.58
CA SER A 17 -20.72 -7.39 11.42
C SER A 17 -19.26 -7.12 11.78
N GLN A 18 -18.45 -8.17 11.91
CA GLN A 18 -17.01 -8.03 11.98
C GLN A 18 -16.52 -7.68 10.57
N ASN A 19 -16.04 -6.45 10.37
CA ASN A 19 -15.37 -6.06 9.15
C ASN A 19 -14.17 -6.99 8.95
N ALA A 20 -14.20 -7.81 7.90
CA ALA A 20 -13.04 -8.57 7.48
C ALA A 20 -11.92 -7.58 7.15
N SER A 21 -10.83 -7.64 7.91
CA SER A 21 -9.59 -6.95 7.59
C SER A 21 -9.15 -7.39 6.21
N THR A 22 -9.29 -6.52 5.20
CA THR A 22 -8.74 -6.78 3.88
C THR A 22 -7.23 -6.58 3.95
N ASN A 23 -6.45 -7.65 3.75
CA ASN A 23 -4.99 -7.62 3.63
C ASN A 23 -4.55 -7.03 2.28
N SER A 24 -5.14 -5.90 1.90
CA SER A 24 -4.84 -5.20 0.68
C SER A 24 -5.04 -3.70 0.83
N LEU A 25 -4.30 -2.98 0.01
CA LEU A 25 -4.35 -1.54 -0.15
C LEU A 25 -4.57 -1.25 -1.65
N SER A 26 -5.40 -0.27 -1.96
CA SER A 26 -5.59 0.24 -3.32
C SER A 26 -5.49 1.76 -3.34
N ALA A 27 -4.85 2.31 -4.36
CA ALA A 27 -4.84 3.75 -4.61
C ALA A 27 -5.10 4.07 -6.08
N ASN A 28 -5.98 5.05 -6.32
CA ASN A 28 -6.18 5.62 -7.64
C ASN A 28 -5.19 6.76 -7.84
N TYR A 29 -4.50 6.77 -8.98
CA TYR A 29 -3.44 7.72 -9.29
C TYR A 29 -3.86 9.19 -9.16
N GLU A 30 -5.08 9.53 -9.59
CA GLU A 30 -5.61 10.90 -9.55
C GLU A 30 -5.76 11.46 -8.12
N LYS A 31 -5.85 10.58 -7.11
CA LYS A 31 -5.99 10.96 -5.70
C LYS A 31 -4.65 11.13 -4.98
N LEU A 32 -3.56 10.70 -5.63
CA LEU A 32 -2.22 10.78 -5.08
C LEU A 32 -1.65 12.19 -5.27
N THR A 33 -0.89 12.65 -4.28
CA THR A 33 -0.26 13.97 -4.28
C THR A 33 1.26 13.86 -4.18
N THR A 34 1.97 14.99 -4.23
CA THR A 34 3.40 15.07 -3.95
C THR A 34 3.73 15.02 -2.46
N GLU A 35 2.72 15.15 -1.60
CA GLU A 35 2.85 15.02 -0.15
C GLU A 35 2.59 13.60 0.32
N TRP A 36 3.21 13.20 1.44
CA TRP A 36 3.00 11.88 2.03
C TRP A 36 1.55 11.72 2.53
N GLN A 37 0.81 10.77 1.96
CA GLN A 37 -0.55 10.42 2.37
C GLN A 37 -0.56 9.04 3.04
N GLN A 38 -1.12 8.93 4.25
CA GLN A 38 -1.29 7.65 4.91
C GLN A 38 -2.37 6.83 4.19
N MET A 39 -2.05 5.58 3.90
CA MET A 39 -2.90 4.67 3.12
C MET A 39 -3.25 3.40 3.90
N HIS A 40 -2.40 2.99 4.84
CA HIS A 40 -2.60 1.79 5.65
C HIS A 40 -2.14 2.06 7.09
N ASP A 41 -2.90 1.52 8.04
CA ASP A 41 -2.58 1.50 9.47
C ASP A 41 -3.15 0.22 10.05
N GLN A 42 -2.30 -0.79 10.16
CA GLN A 42 -2.70 -2.09 10.68
C GLN A 42 -1.51 -2.90 11.18
N ASN A 43 -1.74 -3.72 12.21
CA ASN A 43 -0.76 -4.68 12.74
C ASN A 43 0.60 -4.05 13.07
N GLY A 44 0.59 -2.79 13.52
CA GLY A 44 1.81 -2.07 13.89
C GLY A 44 2.63 -1.54 12.71
N ILE A 45 2.05 -1.49 11.51
CA ILE A 45 2.66 -0.89 10.32
C ILE A 45 1.81 0.28 9.82
N LEU A 46 2.48 1.41 9.53
CA LEU A 46 1.90 2.50 8.77
C LEU A 46 2.51 2.51 7.36
N ILE A 47 1.66 2.61 6.33
CA ILE A 47 2.12 2.78 4.94
C ILE A 47 1.64 4.14 4.43
N TYR A 48 2.57 4.90 3.88
CA TYR A 48 2.35 6.17 3.24
C TYR A 48 2.78 6.11 1.78
N VAL A 49 2.17 6.95 0.95
CA VAL A 49 2.48 7.06 -0.48
C VAL A 49 2.62 8.52 -0.90
N LYS A 50 3.42 8.78 -1.92
CA LYS A 50 3.44 10.06 -2.66
C LYS A 50 3.90 9.87 -4.11
N LYS A 51 3.64 10.86 -4.95
CA LYS A 51 4.28 11.05 -6.27
C LYS A 51 5.61 11.77 -6.09
N SER A 52 6.59 11.45 -6.93
CA SER A 52 7.87 12.14 -6.96
C SER A 52 8.45 12.15 -8.37
N ASP A 53 8.95 13.31 -8.81
CA ASP A 53 9.72 13.42 -10.04
C ASP A 53 11.13 12.87 -9.81
N CYS A 54 11.49 11.80 -10.50
CA CYS A 54 12.79 11.13 -10.45
C CYS A 54 13.55 11.33 -11.77
N ASN A 55 13.86 12.59 -12.08
CA ASN A 55 14.55 12.95 -13.31
C ASN A 55 16.05 12.62 -13.24
N ARG A 56 16.59 12.05 -14.32
CA ARG A 56 18.03 11.89 -14.58
C ARG A 56 18.35 12.43 -15.97
N PRO A 57 18.44 13.77 -16.13
CA PRO A 57 18.60 14.41 -17.43
C PRO A 57 19.84 13.94 -18.20
N GLN A 58 20.93 13.64 -17.49
CA GLN A 58 22.17 13.10 -18.08
C GLN A 58 21.98 11.74 -18.77
N ASP A 59 20.94 11.00 -18.39
CA ASP A 59 20.57 9.71 -18.96
C ASP A 59 19.35 9.83 -19.90
N GLY A 60 18.84 11.05 -20.12
CA GLY A 60 17.62 11.30 -20.88
C GLY A 60 16.33 10.81 -20.20
N ILE A 61 16.38 10.53 -18.89
CA ILE A 61 15.24 9.98 -18.14
C ILE A 61 14.48 11.12 -17.47
N PHE A 62 13.20 11.27 -17.81
CA PHE A 62 12.28 12.19 -17.15
C PHE A 62 11.03 11.42 -16.75
N GLN A 63 10.93 11.07 -15.47
CA GLN A 63 9.94 10.13 -14.97
C GLN A 63 9.34 10.61 -13.67
N GLU A 64 8.04 10.38 -13.51
CA GLU A 64 7.37 10.40 -12.23
C GLU A 64 7.31 8.98 -11.68
N MET A 65 7.57 8.85 -10.40
CA MET A 65 7.53 7.59 -9.66
C MET A 65 6.55 7.72 -8.49
N ILE A 66 6.03 6.58 -8.06
CA ILE A 66 5.34 6.45 -6.78
C ILE A 66 6.34 5.96 -5.75
N LEU A 67 6.41 6.65 -4.61
CA LEU A 67 7.25 6.27 -3.49
C LEU A 67 6.37 5.77 -2.34
N LEU A 68 6.81 4.69 -1.69
CA LEU A 68 6.23 4.18 -0.45
C LEU A 68 7.10 4.60 0.74
N LYS A 69 6.47 4.82 1.87
CA LYS A 69 7.13 4.95 3.18
C LYS A 69 6.43 4.06 4.18
N ILE A 70 7.20 3.19 4.82
CA ILE A 70 6.69 2.16 5.72
C ILE A 70 7.31 2.37 7.10
N ILE A 71 6.48 2.43 8.13
CA ILE A 71 6.88 2.68 9.51
C ILE A 71 6.46 1.51 10.38
N ASN A 72 7.40 0.93 11.12
CA ASN A 72 7.13 -0.03 12.18
C ASN A 72 6.86 0.71 13.48
N THR A 73 5.61 0.69 13.95
CA THR A 73 5.21 1.35 15.21
C THR A 73 5.34 0.42 16.42
N THR A 74 5.83 -0.80 16.22
CA THR A 74 6.08 -1.78 17.29
C THR A 74 7.53 -1.72 17.77
N GLN A 75 7.80 -2.38 18.90
CA GLN A 75 9.15 -2.61 19.41
C GLN A 75 9.82 -3.88 18.86
N TYR A 76 9.16 -4.61 17.97
CA TYR A 76 9.63 -5.88 17.44
C TYR A 76 10.08 -5.72 15.99
N ASP A 77 11.08 -6.49 15.57
CA ASP A 77 11.47 -6.58 14.17
C ASP A 77 10.37 -7.32 13.40
N LEU A 78 9.96 -6.77 12.26
CA LEU A 78 8.88 -7.29 11.44
C LEU A 78 9.38 -7.68 10.05
N THR A 79 8.88 -8.81 9.55
CA THR A 79 8.92 -9.15 8.12
C THR A 79 7.60 -8.70 7.51
N ILE A 80 7.69 -7.89 6.46
CA ILE A 80 6.53 -7.37 5.72
C ILE A 80 6.67 -7.85 4.28
N SER A 81 5.64 -8.50 3.74
CA SER A 81 5.60 -8.88 2.33
C SER A 81 4.28 -8.50 1.67
N TRP A 82 4.32 -8.23 0.37
CA TRP A 82 3.16 -7.94 -0.44
C TRP A 82 3.41 -8.28 -1.91
N ASP A 83 2.32 -8.41 -2.65
CA ASP A 83 2.32 -8.43 -4.11
C ASP A 83 1.89 -7.06 -4.63
N LEU A 84 2.62 -6.53 -5.61
CA LEU A 84 2.29 -5.27 -6.28
C LEU A 84 1.50 -5.55 -7.56
N LEU A 85 0.34 -4.89 -7.68
CA LEU A 85 -0.41 -4.82 -8.92
C LEU A 85 -0.44 -3.39 -9.48
N LEU A 86 -0.20 -3.24 -10.78
CA LEU A 86 -0.16 -1.96 -11.48
C LEU A 86 -1.12 -1.96 -12.66
N TRP A 87 -1.88 -0.87 -12.78
CA TRP A 87 -2.73 -0.60 -13.93
C TRP A 87 -2.24 0.65 -14.66
N TYR A 88 -2.09 0.53 -15.97
CA TYR A 88 -1.82 1.66 -16.85
C TYR A 88 -2.93 1.77 -17.89
N ASN A 89 -3.47 2.97 -18.09
CA ASN A 89 -4.63 3.20 -18.95
C ASN A 89 -5.79 2.22 -18.67
N ALA A 90 -6.07 1.94 -17.39
CA ALA A 90 -7.06 0.97 -16.90
C ALA A 90 -6.82 -0.51 -17.28
N GLU A 91 -5.71 -0.85 -17.93
CA GLU A 91 -5.29 -2.23 -18.18
C GLU A 91 -4.38 -2.72 -17.05
N LEU A 92 -4.56 -3.96 -16.61
CA LEU A 92 -3.68 -4.60 -15.63
C LEU A 92 -2.36 -5.03 -16.30
N TRP A 93 -1.25 -4.39 -15.91
CA TRP A 93 0.07 -4.65 -16.49
C TRP A 93 0.86 -5.71 -15.73
N THR A 94 0.67 -5.77 -14.42
CA THR A 94 1.17 -6.86 -13.58
C THR A 94 0.28 -8.09 -13.82
N ARG A 95 0.75 -9.01 -14.66
CA ARG A 95 0.02 -10.25 -15.01
C ARG A 95 -0.40 -11.02 -13.75
N LEU A 96 -1.47 -11.80 -13.87
CA LEU A 96 -1.86 -12.80 -12.88
C LEU A 96 -1.59 -14.22 -13.44
N PRO A 97 -1.00 -15.14 -12.65
CA PRO A 97 -0.52 -14.97 -11.28
C PRO A 97 0.63 -13.96 -11.17
N VAL A 98 0.74 -13.31 -10.00
CA VAL A 98 1.77 -12.30 -9.74
C VAL A 98 3.14 -12.94 -9.93
N ARG A 99 3.98 -12.26 -10.70
CA ARG A 99 5.34 -12.72 -11.00
C ARG A 99 6.33 -12.30 -9.90
N PRO A 100 7.45 -13.02 -9.73
CA PRO A 100 8.41 -12.74 -8.67
C PRO A 100 8.93 -11.29 -8.63
N GLU A 101 9.03 -10.60 -9.77
CA GLU A 101 9.47 -9.20 -9.81
C GLU A 101 8.53 -8.20 -9.13
N ASN A 102 7.26 -8.58 -8.94
CA ASN A 102 6.25 -7.79 -8.23
C ASN A 102 5.93 -8.35 -6.84
N ASN A 103 6.67 -9.37 -6.39
CA ASN A 103 6.61 -9.85 -5.02
C ASN A 103 7.71 -9.17 -4.22
N HIS A 104 7.34 -8.52 -3.14
CA HIS A 104 8.25 -7.74 -2.33
C HIS A 104 8.23 -8.21 -0.89
N GLN A 105 9.41 -8.20 -0.27
CA GLN A 105 9.60 -8.50 1.14
C GLN A 105 10.67 -7.57 1.70
N ILE A 106 10.41 -7.01 2.87
CA ILE A 106 11.36 -6.22 3.64
C ILE A 106 11.38 -6.69 5.09
N VAL A 107 12.52 -6.51 5.75
CA VAL A 107 12.65 -6.59 7.20
C VAL A 107 12.78 -5.18 7.74
N LEU A 108 11.99 -4.84 8.74
CA LEU A 108 11.91 -3.51 9.35
C LEU A 108 12.07 -3.64 10.86
N MET A 109 13.13 -3.05 11.41
CA MET A 109 13.41 -3.11 12.84
C MET A 109 12.31 -2.41 13.66
N GLY A 110 12.18 -2.76 14.94
CA GLY A 110 11.25 -2.09 15.86
C GLY A 110 11.47 -0.57 15.87
N GLY A 111 10.42 0.21 15.61
CA GLY A 111 10.48 1.68 15.54
C GLY A 111 11.11 2.25 14.26
N GLU A 112 11.56 1.41 13.32
CA GLU A 112 12.24 1.86 12.11
C GLU A 112 11.25 2.40 11.06
N LEU A 113 11.78 3.30 10.22
CA LEU A 113 11.12 3.84 9.05
C LEU A 113 11.99 3.61 7.82
N LEU A 114 11.40 3.05 6.77
CA LEU A 114 12.00 3.00 5.44
C LEU A 114 11.17 3.83 4.47
N GLU A 115 11.84 4.62 3.65
CA GLU A 115 11.21 5.38 2.57
C GLU A 115 11.88 5.12 1.22
N GLY A 116 11.05 5.02 0.19
CA GLY A 116 11.49 5.03 -1.19
C GLY A 116 12.10 6.37 -1.54
N SER A 117 13.09 6.34 -2.43
CA SER A 117 13.76 7.53 -2.96
C SER A 117 14.10 7.32 -4.43
N CYS A 118 14.42 8.41 -5.13
CA CYS A 118 14.89 8.35 -6.51
C CYS A 118 16.34 7.81 -6.63
N ASP A 119 16.97 7.36 -5.54
CA ASP A 119 18.31 6.78 -5.56
C ASP A 119 18.27 5.31 -5.99
N ASN A 120 18.74 5.05 -7.21
CA ASN A 120 18.81 3.71 -7.79
C ASN A 120 19.81 2.75 -7.13
N LYS A 121 20.56 3.23 -6.14
CA LYS A 121 21.45 2.39 -5.31
C LYS A 121 20.81 1.98 -3.98
N SER A 122 19.59 2.44 -3.68
CA SER A 122 18.87 2.02 -2.49
C SER A 122 18.63 0.50 -2.49
N GLY A 123 18.95 -0.16 -1.37
CA GLY A 123 18.70 -1.60 -1.21
C GLY A 123 17.21 -1.98 -1.29
N TYR A 124 16.32 -1.00 -1.14
CA TYR A 124 14.86 -1.18 -1.19
C TYR A 124 14.22 -0.57 -2.44
N TYR A 125 15.03 -0.20 -3.44
CA TYR A 125 14.59 0.53 -4.63
C TYR A 125 13.36 -0.10 -5.31
N SER A 126 13.39 -1.41 -5.57
CA SER A 126 12.27 -2.10 -6.26
C SER A 126 11.06 -2.34 -5.37
N ALA A 127 11.22 -2.35 -4.04
CA ALA A 127 10.11 -2.57 -3.11
C ALA A 127 9.37 -1.25 -2.80
N LEU A 128 10.11 -0.15 -2.63
CA LEU A 128 9.55 1.11 -2.15
C LEU A 128 9.34 2.15 -3.25
N MET A 129 9.62 1.81 -4.50
CA MET A 129 9.38 2.70 -5.63
C MET A 129 8.94 1.93 -6.88
N PHE A 130 7.94 2.47 -7.56
CA PHE A 130 7.46 1.96 -8.85
C PHE A 130 7.08 3.09 -9.80
N PHE A 131 7.12 2.79 -11.09
CA PHE A 131 6.90 3.75 -12.16
C PHE A 131 5.45 4.27 -12.18
N SER A 132 5.28 5.55 -12.50
CA SER A 132 3.97 6.19 -12.69
C SER A 132 3.77 6.59 -14.16
N ARG A 133 4.61 7.50 -14.66
CA ARG A 133 4.53 8.00 -16.04
C ARG A 133 5.85 8.64 -16.45
N PHE A 134 6.04 8.81 -17.76
CA PHE A 134 7.09 9.69 -18.26
C PHE A 134 6.62 11.15 -18.19
N LEU A 135 7.54 12.08 -17.92
CA LEU A 135 7.23 13.51 -17.86
C LEU A 135 7.41 14.22 -19.21
N ASN A 136 8.06 13.57 -20.17
CA ASN A 136 8.46 14.14 -21.46
C ASN A 136 7.86 13.40 -22.67
N TYR A 137 6.87 12.54 -22.46
CA TYR A 137 6.14 11.85 -23.52
C TYR A 137 4.65 11.87 -23.24
N ASP A 138 3.85 12.38 -24.19
CA ASP A 138 2.39 12.44 -24.07
C ASP A 138 1.69 11.20 -24.65
N ASP A 139 2.42 10.34 -25.36
CA ASP A 139 1.91 9.16 -26.08
C ASP A 139 2.15 7.85 -25.32
N LYS A 140 2.65 7.91 -24.09
CA LYS A 140 2.98 6.72 -23.28
C LYS A 140 1.90 6.42 -22.26
N PRO A 141 1.69 5.13 -21.92
CA PRO A 141 0.75 4.76 -20.87
C PRO A 141 1.11 5.39 -19.53
N GLU A 142 0.08 5.84 -18.81
CA GLU A 142 0.21 6.40 -17.47
C GLU A 142 -0.47 5.48 -16.46
N MET A 143 0.11 5.38 -15.27
CA MET A 143 -0.45 4.57 -14.20
C MET A 143 -1.79 5.19 -13.76
N THR A 144 -2.85 4.40 -13.77
CA THR A 144 -4.19 4.82 -13.31
C THR A 144 -4.47 4.35 -11.88
N LYS A 145 -3.86 3.24 -11.47
CA LYS A 145 -4.12 2.59 -10.18
C LYS A 145 -2.97 1.66 -9.81
N PHE A 146 -2.74 1.50 -8.51
CA PHE A 146 -1.97 0.39 -7.98
C PHE A 146 -2.68 -0.28 -6.81
N GLU A 147 -2.33 -1.53 -6.55
CA GLU A 147 -2.73 -2.26 -5.35
C GLU A 147 -1.52 -2.95 -4.73
N LEU A 148 -1.45 -2.93 -3.39
CA LEU A 148 -0.62 -3.85 -2.63
C LEU A 148 -1.57 -4.92 -2.09
N ILE A 149 -1.43 -6.16 -2.54
CA ILE A 149 -2.29 -7.28 -2.11
C ILE A 149 -1.47 -8.29 -1.33
N ASN A 150 -2.15 -9.23 -0.69
CA ASN A 150 -1.52 -10.30 0.09
C ASN A 150 -0.53 -9.74 1.13
N ILE A 151 -0.87 -8.60 1.72
CA ILE A 151 -0.03 -7.95 2.73
C ILE A 151 0.07 -8.90 3.92
N ASN A 152 1.28 -9.37 4.20
CA ASN A 152 1.60 -10.21 5.33
C ASN A 152 2.58 -9.48 6.25
N ILE A 153 2.27 -9.49 7.54
CA ILE A 153 3.11 -8.92 8.58
C ILE A 153 3.32 -10.02 9.62
N SER A 154 4.58 -10.37 9.85
CA SER A 154 5.00 -11.38 10.82
C SER A 154 6.21 -10.90 11.61
N ARG A 155 6.47 -11.52 12.76
CA ARG A 155 7.72 -11.26 13.50
C ARG A 155 8.89 -11.78 12.68
N TYR A 156 9.98 -11.02 12.65
CA TYR A 156 11.23 -11.50 12.08
C TYR A 156 11.88 -12.50 13.05
N GLU A 157 11.99 -13.75 12.61
CA GLU A 157 12.70 -14.81 13.31
C GLU A 157 14.06 -15.02 12.61
N LYS A 158 15.16 -14.85 13.35
CA LYS A 158 16.52 -15.04 12.84
C LYS A 158 16.92 -16.50 12.75
#